data_AF-A0A2N7S0A0-F1
#
_entry.id   AF-A0A2N7S0A0-F1
#
_cell.length_a   1.000
_cell.length_b   1.000
_cell.length_c   1.000
_cell.angle_alpha   90.00
_cell.angle_beta   90.00
_cell.angle_gamma   90.00
#
_symmetry.space_group_name_H-M   'P 1'
#
loop_
_entity.id
_entity.type
_entity.pdbx_description
1 polymer ?
#
loop_
_entity_poly.entity_id
_entity_poly.type
_entity_poly.pdbx_seq_one_letter_code
_entity_poly.pdbx_strand_id
1 'polypeptide(L)'
;MQKPTQTTTKDSRETVTVPAIVERDMYGEGYDWMESLAGTGWYEVPGWGRDGWDLGSWPYIIFAAAKTTDETGKLFGYTTYVEGDVTARWYRSCEARNLAISKEAFWYWASGQSDGPEALEGMNPQEFKQIDGLCEPYIPNFGN
;
A
#
# COMPACT_ATOMS: atom_id res chain seq x y z
N MET A 1 7.46 -21.80 0.76
CA MET A 1 7.65 -20.58 1.58
C MET A 1 8.70 -19.72 0.90
N GLN A 2 8.34 -18.48 0.53
CA GLN A 2 9.32 -17.50 0.05
C GLN A 2 10.29 -17.16 1.20
N LYS A 3 11.58 -16.96 0.88
CA LYS A 3 12.59 -16.64 1.90
C LYS A 3 12.46 -15.17 2.33
N PRO A 4 12.58 -14.85 3.62
CA PRO A 4 12.60 -13.46 4.08
C PRO A 4 13.69 -12.64 3.39
N THR A 5 13.45 -11.33 3.27
CA THR A 5 14.35 -10.38 2.61
C THR A 5 14.83 -9.32 3.60
N GLN A 6 16.07 -8.87 3.45
CA GLN A 6 16.57 -7.71 4.21
C GLN A 6 16.25 -6.41 3.47
N THR A 7 15.79 -5.40 4.20
CA THR A 7 15.50 -4.07 3.67
C THR A 7 15.81 -2.98 4.69
N THR A 8 15.84 -1.73 4.25
CA THR A 8 16.00 -0.58 5.13
C THR A 8 14.67 0.13 5.32
N THR A 9 14.20 0.25 6.56
CA THR A 9 12.96 0.98 6.88
C THR A 9 13.04 2.44 6.43
N LYS A 10 11.94 2.99 5.93
CA LYS A 10 11.88 4.36 5.38
C LYS A 10 11.90 5.44 6.47
N ASP A 11 11.36 5.17 7.65
CA ASP A 11 11.24 6.10 8.78
C ASP A 11 12.46 6.08 9.71
N SER A 12 12.88 4.91 10.19
CA SER A 12 14.00 4.78 11.14
C SER A 12 15.37 4.49 10.50
N ARG A 13 15.40 4.17 9.20
CA ARG A 13 16.63 3.84 8.44
C ARG A 13 17.42 2.64 8.96
N GLU A 14 16.78 1.74 9.71
CA GLU A 14 17.43 0.52 10.18
C GLU A 14 17.28 -0.63 9.17
N THR A 15 18.20 -1.59 9.23
CA THR A 15 18.13 -2.82 8.43
C THR A 15 17.29 -3.86 9.15
N VAL A 16 16.24 -4.37 8.49
CA VAL A 16 15.27 -5.33 9.05
C VAL A 16 15.09 -6.53 8.13
N THR A 17 14.66 -7.65 8.70
CA THR A 17 14.27 -8.85 7.94
C THR A 17 12.75 -8.94 7.88
N VAL A 18 12.19 -9.03 6.67
CA VAL A 18 10.75 -8.92 6.40
C VAL A 18 10.28 -10.01 5.44
N PRO A 19 8.95 -10.27 5.34
CA PRO A 19 8.39 -11.08 4.26
C PRO A 19 8.95 -10.66 2.90
N ALA A 20 9.27 -11.66 2.07
CA ALA A 20 9.72 -11.42 0.70
C ALA A 20 8.64 -10.67 -0.10
N ILE A 21 9.09 -9.89 -1.08
CA ILE A 21 8.18 -9.28 -2.04
C ILE A 21 7.66 -10.39 -2.96
N VAL A 22 6.36 -10.37 -3.25
CA VAL A 22 5.78 -11.20 -4.31
C VAL A 22 6.09 -10.52 -5.63
N GLU A 23 7.05 -11.06 -6.39
CA GLU A 23 7.35 -10.55 -7.73
C GLU A 23 6.23 -10.90 -8.71
N ARG A 24 6.13 -10.12 -9.79
CA ARG A 24 5.24 -10.42 -10.91
C ARG A 24 5.69 -11.70 -11.62
N ASP A 25 4.73 -12.54 -12.01
CA ASP A 25 4.96 -13.57 -13.04
C ASP A 25 5.12 -12.91 -14.41
N MET A 26 6.14 -13.31 -15.18
CA MET A 26 6.46 -12.76 -16.50
C MET A 26 5.27 -12.78 -17.47
N TYR A 27 4.31 -13.69 -17.26
CA TYR A 27 3.08 -13.81 -18.04
C TYR A 27 1.81 -13.40 -17.29
N GLY A 28 1.91 -13.07 -16.01
CA GLY A 28 0.76 -12.70 -15.17
C GLY A 28 0.41 -11.22 -15.27
N GLU A 29 -0.90 -10.95 -15.18
CA GLU A 29 -1.48 -9.62 -15.06
C GLU A 29 -1.69 -9.24 -13.57
N GLY A 30 -2.19 -8.04 -13.28
CA GLY A 30 -2.34 -7.56 -11.90
C GLY A 30 -3.21 -8.44 -11.01
N TYR A 31 -4.26 -9.06 -11.57
CA TYR A 31 -5.09 -10.01 -10.81
C TYR A 31 -4.33 -11.31 -10.47
N ASP A 32 -3.51 -11.84 -11.38
CA ASP A 32 -2.67 -13.01 -11.09
C ASP A 32 -1.65 -12.70 -9.97
N TRP A 33 -1.13 -11.47 -9.98
CA TRP A 33 -0.26 -11.00 -8.91
C TRP A 33 -1.00 -10.91 -7.57
N MET A 34 -2.25 -10.45 -7.54
CA MET A 34 -3.08 -10.45 -6.33
C MET A 34 -3.33 -11.87 -5.79
N GLU A 35 -3.70 -12.82 -6.66
CA GLU A 35 -3.89 -14.22 -6.26
C GLU A 35 -2.61 -14.80 -5.63
N SER A 36 -1.45 -14.40 -6.16
CA SER A 36 -0.13 -14.81 -5.67
C SER A 36 0.21 -14.27 -4.27
N LEU A 37 -0.55 -13.31 -3.73
CA LEU A 37 -0.37 -12.83 -2.35
C LEU A 37 -0.82 -13.87 -1.31
N ALA A 38 -1.71 -14.79 -1.68
CA ALA A 38 -2.26 -15.79 -0.77
C ALA A 38 -1.16 -16.60 -0.06
N GLY A 39 -1.14 -16.55 1.28
CA GLY A 39 -0.18 -17.28 2.11
C GLY A 39 1.23 -16.66 2.20
N THR A 40 1.45 -15.46 1.67
CA THR A 40 2.76 -14.78 1.68
C THR A 40 2.95 -13.79 2.84
N GLY A 41 1.87 -13.48 3.57
CA GLY A 41 1.84 -12.45 4.62
C GLY A 41 1.50 -11.05 4.10
N TRP A 42 1.40 -10.89 2.78
CA TRP A 42 0.81 -9.73 2.12
C TRP A 42 -0.68 -9.95 1.88
N TYR A 43 -1.45 -8.87 1.90
CA TYR A 43 -2.87 -8.85 1.56
C TYR A 43 -3.17 -7.58 0.76
N GLU A 44 -4.04 -7.70 -0.24
CA GLU A 44 -4.51 -6.60 -1.06
C GLU A 44 -5.26 -5.55 -0.22
N VAL A 45 -5.14 -4.29 -0.63
CA VAL A 45 -5.83 -3.16 0.00
C VAL A 45 -6.60 -2.43 -1.10
N PRO A 46 -7.90 -2.72 -1.26
CA PRO A 46 -8.69 -2.15 -2.36
C PRO A 46 -9.09 -0.69 -2.12
N GLY A 47 -9.26 -0.30 -0.86
CA GLY A 47 -9.75 1.03 -0.49
C GLY A 47 -8.94 1.69 0.62
N TRP A 48 -8.93 3.02 0.61
CA TRP A 48 -8.18 3.83 1.56
C TRP A 48 -8.97 5.03 2.05
N GLY A 49 -8.61 5.52 3.24
CA GLY A 49 -9.29 6.62 3.90
C GLY A 49 -10.63 6.24 4.50
N ARG A 50 -11.23 7.20 5.21
CA ARG A 50 -12.46 7.00 6.00
C ARG A 50 -13.66 6.44 5.19
N ASP A 51 -13.77 6.81 3.91
CA ASP A 51 -14.92 6.49 3.07
C ASP A 51 -14.62 5.35 2.07
N GLY A 52 -13.40 4.76 2.13
CA GLY A 52 -13.05 3.61 1.29
C GLY A 52 -12.84 3.93 -0.18
N TRP A 53 -12.30 5.13 -0.49
CA TRP A 53 -11.94 5.52 -1.85
C TRP A 53 -10.93 4.56 -2.48
N ASP A 54 -10.95 4.45 -3.80
CA ASP A 54 -10.17 3.44 -4.52
C ASP A 54 -8.68 3.62 -4.27
N LEU A 55 -8.01 2.58 -3.78
CA LEU A 55 -6.57 2.59 -3.60
C LEU A 55 -5.89 2.01 -4.84
N GLY A 56 -5.77 2.86 -5.86
CA GLY A 56 -5.24 2.48 -7.17
C GLY A 56 -6.32 2.27 -8.22
N SER A 57 -5.95 1.65 -9.33
CA SER A 57 -6.80 1.44 -10.50
C SER A 57 -6.55 0.04 -11.02
N TRP A 58 -7.36 -0.89 -10.56
CA TRP A 58 -7.13 -2.31 -10.80
C TRP A 58 -7.50 -2.66 -12.26
N PRO A 59 -6.73 -3.51 -12.96
CA PRO A 59 -5.60 -4.29 -12.45
C PRO A 59 -4.22 -3.61 -12.61
N TYR A 60 -4.15 -2.35 -13.03
CA TYR A 60 -2.88 -1.70 -13.39
C TYR A 60 -2.10 -1.16 -12.20
N ILE A 61 -2.79 -0.62 -11.20
CA ILE A 61 -2.21 -0.04 -9.99
C ILE A 61 -2.88 -0.71 -8.79
N ILE A 62 -2.13 -1.54 -8.06
CA ILE A 62 -2.66 -2.33 -6.95
C ILE A 62 -1.77 -2.12 -5.72
N PHE A 63 -2.41 -1.97 -4.57
CA PHE A 63 -1.74 -1.88 -3.28
C PHE A 63 -1.94 -3.16 -2.48
N ALA A 64 -0.89 -3.58 -1.79
CA ALA A 64 -0.96 -4.61 -0.77
C ALA A 64 -0.20 -4.16 0.49
N ALA A 65 -0.61 -4.65 1.64
CA ALA A 65 0.01 -4.37 2.92
C ALA A 65 0.48 -5.64 3.61
N ALA A 66 1.45 -5.51 4.50
CA ALA A 66 1.94 -6.58 5.35
C ALA A 66 2.24 -6.06 6.75
N LYS A 67 2.18 -6.96 7.73
CA LYS A 67 2.59 -6.70 9.11
C LYS A 67 3.45 -7.87 9.58
N THR A 68 4.59 -7.57 10.19
CA THR A 68 5.45 -8.57 10.82
C THR A 68 6.02 -8.05 12.15
N THR A 69 6.80 -8.85 12.85
CA THR A 69 7.46 -8.47 14.11
C THR A 69 8.87 -9.06 14.14
N ASP A 70 9.82 -8.27 14.62
CA ASP A 70 11.18 -8.71 14.95
C ASP A 70 11.48 -8.42 16.43
N GLU A 71 12.74 -8.56 16.85
CA GLU A 71 13.18 -8.31 18.23
C GLU A 71 12.96 -6.87 18.73
N THR A 72 12.87 -5.90 17.82
CA THR A 72 12.68 -4.47 18.17
C THR A 72 11.20 -4.09 18.18
N GLY A 73 10.35 -4.87 17.51
CA GLY A 73 8.91 -4.75 17.59
C GLY A 73 8.23 -4.91 16.23
N LYS A 74 7.09 -4.24 16.07
CA LYS A 74 6.26 -4.36 14.87
C LYS A 74 6.92 -3.68 13.67
N LEU A 75 6.63 -4.22 12.50
CA LEU A 75 7.00 -3.69 11.20
C LEU A 75 5.76 -3.63 10.31
N PHE A 76 5.61 -2.52 9.60
CA PHE A 76 4.47 -2.22 8.75
C PHE A 76 4.96 -2.01 7.32
N GLY A 77 4.53 -2.90 6.42
CA GLY A 77 4.90 -2.88 5.01
C GLY A 77 3.71 -2.46 4.15
N TYR A 78 4.00 -1.81 3.03
CA TYR A 78 3.12 -1.80 1.88
C TYR A 78 3.93 -1.99 0.59
N THR A 79 3.29 -2.53 -0.42
CA THR A 79 3.84 -2.69 -1.75
C THR A 79 2.86 -2.17 -2.78
N THR A 80 3.41 -1.63 -3.85
CA THR A 80 2.68 -1.22 -5.05
C THR A 80 3.03 -2.15 -6.19
N TYR A 81 2.03 -2.62 -6.91
CA TYR A 81 2.16 -3.13 -8.26
C TYR A 81 1.71 -2.01 -9.21
N VAL A 82 2.56 -1.58 -10.14
CA VAL A 82 2.24 -0.56 -11.15
C VAL A 82 2.67 -1.09 -12.51
N GLU A 83 1.69 -1.54 -13.31
CA GLU A 83 1.90 -2.09 -14.66
C GLU A 83 2.99 -3.17 -14.74
N GLY A 84 3.15 -3.93 -13.65
CA GLY A 84 4.13 -5.02 -13.53
C GLY A 84 5.34 -4.71 -12.66
N ASP A 85 5.59 -3.45 -12.31
CA ASP A 85 6.64 -3.06 -11.40
C ASP A 85 6.17 -3.19 -9.95
N VAL A 86 6.85 -4.02 -9.16
CA VAL A 86 6.54 -4.25 -7.74
C VAL A 86 7.56 -3.56 -6.84
N THR A 87 7.10 -2.66 -5.97
CA THR A 87 7.98 -1.95 -5.02
C THR A 87 7.43 -2.01 -3.60
N ALA A 88 8.19 -2.61 -2.67
CA ALA A 88 7.84 -2.67 -1.26
C ALA A 88 8.59 -1.64 -0.41
N ARG A 89 7.90 -1.11 0.61
CA ARG A 89 8.40 -0.11 1.55
C ARG A 89 7.98 -0.51 2.97
N TRP A 90 8.91 -0.40 3.91
CA TRP A 90 8.73 -0.86 5.30
C TRP A 90 8.98 0.27 6.30
N TYR A 91 8.25 0.24 7.42
CA TYR A 91 8.23 1.28 8.45
C TYR A 91 8.13 0.65 9.84
N ARG A 92 8.63 1.35 10.86
CA ARG A 92 8.40 1.01 12.28
C ARG A 92 7.08 1.54 12.80
N SER A 93 6.64 2.67 12.30
CA SER A 93 5.35 3.26 12.69
C SER A 93 4.24 2.90 11.70
N CYS A 94 3.09 2.50 12.25
CA CYS A 94 1.87 2.29 11.46
C CYS A 94 1.41 3.62 10.84
N GLU A 95 1.53 4.71 11.59
CA GLU A 95 1.22 6.07 11.17
C GLU A 95 2.13 6.53 10.02
N ALA A 96 3.44 6.25 10.09
CA ALA A 96 4.38 6.56 9.02
C ALA A 96 4.05 5.78 7.73
N ARG A 97 3.73 4.49 7.86
CA ARG A 97 3.25 3.65 6.75
C ARG A 97 1.96 4.20 6.15
N ASN A 98 0.98 4.54 6.99
CA ASN A 98 -0.30 5.07 6.54
C ASN A 98 -0.14 6.42 5.82
N LEU A 99 0.71 7.32 6.35
CA LEU A 99 1.01 8.59 5.71
C LEU A 99 1.68 8.39 4.34
N ALA A 100 2.53 7.38 4.21
CA ALA A 100 3.14 7.04 2.92
C ALA A 100 2.12 6.56 1.89
N ILE A 101 1.22 5.62 2.28
CA ILE A 101 0.11 5.20 1.42
C ILE A 101 -0.76 6.39 1.03
N SER A 102 -1.08 7.26 2.00
CA SER A 102 -1.92 8.44 1.79
C SER A 102 -1.35 9.41 0.76
N LYS A 103 -0.03 9.57 0.72
CA LYS A 103 0.64 10.42 -0.28
C LYS A 103 0.54 9.84 -1.68
N GLU A 104 0.68 8.52 -1.81
CA GLU A 104 0.54 7.85 -3.11
C GLU A 104 -0.93 7.85 -3.56
N ALA A 105 -1.88 7.55 -2.66
CA ALA A 105 -3.31 7.63 -2.90
C ALA A 105 -3.72 9.03 -3.38
N PHE A 106 -3.30 10.08 -2.66
CA PHE A 106 -3.53 11.46 -3.05
C PHE A 106 -3.04 11.75 -4.47
N TRP A 107 -1.83 11.29 -4.81
CA TRP A 107 -1.28 11.51 -6.15
C TRP A 107 -2.13 10.84 -7.23
N TYR A 108 -2.54 9.59 -7.03
CA TYR A 108 -3.40 8.87 -7.99
C TYR A 108 -4.77 9.53 -8.15
N TRP A 109 -5.38 9.99 -7.05
CA TRP A 109 -6.67 10.68 -7.08
C TRP A 109 -6.58 12.05 -7.76
N ALA A 110 -5.64 12.89 -7.34
CA ALA A 110 -5.48 14.24 -7.88
C ALA A 110 -5.02 14.24 -9.35
N SER A 111 -4.38 13.16 -9.82
CA SER A 111 -4.02 12.98 -11.23
C SER A 111 -5.12 12.34 -12.08
N GLY A 112 -6.27 11.99 -11.48
CA GLY A 112 -7.39 11.33 -12.18
C GLY A 112 -7.08 9.89 -12.62
N GLN A 113 -6.11 9.24 -11.97
CA GLN A 113 -5.75 7.85 -12.25
C GLN A 113 -6.59 6.84 -11.45
N SER A 114 -7.33 7.29 -10.43
CA SER A 114 -8.15 6.48 -9.54
C SER A 114 -9.26 7.34 -8.93
N ASP A 115 -10.37 6.72 -8.52
CA ASP A 115 -11.54 7.40 -7.98
C ASP A 115 -11.33 7.76 -6.50
N GLY A 116 -11.04 9.04 -6.28
CA GLY A 116 -10.79 9.62 -4.97
C GLY A 116 -11.94 10.46 -4.43
N PRO A 117 -11.72 11.13 -3.27
CA PRO A 117 -12.66 12.12 -2.76
C PRO A 117 -12.84 13.29 -3.75
N GLU A 118 -14.10 13.70 -3.98
CA GLU A 118 -14.45 14.87 -4.82
C GLU A 118 -13.67 16.13 -4.43
N ALA A 119 -13.37 16.29 -3.14
CA ALA A 119 -12.59 17.42 -2.62
C ALA A 119 -11.18 17.53 -3.21
N LEU A 120 -10.65 16.48 -3.84
CA LEU A 120 -9.32 16.45 -4.45
C LEU A 120 -9.35 16.67 -5.97
N GLU A 121 -10.52 16.73 -6.60
CA GLU A 121 -10.64 16.95 -8.04
C GLU A 121 -9.98 18.28 -8.44
N GLY A 122 -9.11 18.21 -9.46
CA GLY A 122 -8.40 19.38 -9.98
C GLY A 122 -7.30 19.93 -9.05
N MET A 123 -6.97 19.26 -7.95
CA MET A 123 -5.81 19.61 -7.14
C MET A 123 -4.50 19.27 -7.86
N ASN A 124 -3.43 19.99 -7.51
CA ASN A 124 -2.09 19.68 -7.99
C ASN A 124 -1.59 18.40 -7.30
N PRO A 125 -1.35 17.29 -8.04
CA PRO A 125 -0.92 16.01 -7.44
C PRO A 125 0.45 16.10 -6.75
N GLN A 126 1.25 17.14 -7.03
CA GLN A 126 2.54 17.36 -6.36
C GLN A 126 2.45 18.12 -5.05
N GLU A 127 1.30 18.71 -4.75
CA GLU A 127 1.05 19.45 -3.51
C GLU A 127 0.19 18.61 -2.58
N PHE A 128 0.78 17.59 -1.95
CA PHE A 128 0.08 16.76 -0.99
C PHE A 128 -0.66 17.61 0.06
N LYS A 129 -1.98 17.44 0.11
CA LYS A 129 -2.85 18.04 1.13
C LYS A 129 -3.49 16.94 1.95
N GLN A 130 -3.21 16.96 3.25
CA GLN A 130 -3.94 16.11 4.18
C GLN A 130 -5.40 16.55 4.23
N ILE A 131 -6.31 15.62 3.98
CA ILE A 131 -7.74 15.80 4.19
C ILE A 131 -8.18 14.95 5.38
N ASP A 132 -9.34 15.27 5.94
CA ASP A 132 -9.92 14.52 7.04
C ASP A 132 -10.12 13.04 6.67
N GLY A 133 -9.69 12.14 7.54
CA GLY A 133 -9.78 10.69 7.32
C GLY A 133 -8.82 10.12 6.26
N LEU A 134 -7.86 10.88 5.72
CA LEU A 134 -6.95 10.40 4.67
C LEU A 134 -5.93 9.36 5.15
N CYS A 135 -5.48 9.43 6.39
CA CYS A 135 -4.37 8.63 6.93
C CYS A 135 -4.80 7.35 7.65
N GLU A 136 -6.01 6.87 7.34
CA GLU A 136 -6.62 5.73 7.99
C GLU A 136 -6.90 4.65 6.94
N PRO A 137 -6.59 3.38 7.22
CA PRO A 137 -7.05 2.30 6.36
C PRO A 137 -8.58 2.25 6.43
N TYR A 138 -9.22 2.04 5.28
CA TYR A 138 -10.64 1.76 5.28
C TYR A 138 -10.91 0.43 5.97
N ILE A 139 -11.83 0.43 6.94
CA ILE A 139 -12.29 -0.77 7.63
C ILE A 139 -13.78 -0.89 7.34
N PRO A 140 -14.19 -1.77 6.40
CA PRO A 140 -15.60 -1.93 6.08
C PRO A 140 -16.38 -2.35 7.34
N ASN A 141 -17.48 -1.66 7.63
CA ASN A 141 -18.40 -2.09 8.67
C ASN A 141 -19.29 -3.20 8.11
N PHE A 142 -18.96 -4.47 8.39
CA PHE A 142 -19.74 -5.61 7.92
C PHE A 142 -21.04 -5.87 8.72
N GLY A 143 -21.39 -4.99 9.68
CA GLY A 143 -22.48 -5.23 10.62
C GLY A 143 -22.13 -6.32 11.64
N ASN A 144 -22.65 -6.19 12.86
CA ASN A 144 -22.55 -7.25 13.89
C ASN A 144 -23.55 -8.38 13.61
#